data_AF-A3ZNK5-F1
#
_entry.id   AF-A3ZNK5-F1
#
_cell.length_a   1.000
_cell.length_b   1.000
_cell.length_c   1.000
_cell.angle_alpha   90.00
_cell.angle_beta   90.00
_cell.angle_gamma   90.00
#
_symmetry.space_group_name_H-M   'P 1'
#
loop_
_entity.id
_entity.type
_entity.pdbx_description
1 polymer ?
#
loop_
_entity_poly.entity_id
_entity_poly.type
_entity_poly.pdbx_seq_one_letter_code
_entity_poly.pdbx_strand_id
1 'polypeptide(L)' 'MDPFAGSGSTLIGARRCGFSSVGVEQCETIAALAAERLRAATLGASQAA' A
#
# COMPACT_ATOMS: atom_id res chain seq x y z
N MET A 1 -8.86 6.58 0.86
CA MET A 1 -9.63 5.32 1.06
C MET A 1 -9.82 4.70 -0.31
N ASP A 2 -9.58 3.40 -0.46
CA ASP A 2 -9.75 2.67 -1.71
C ASP A 2 -10.56 1.37 -1.47
N PRO A 3 -11.85 1.32 -1.84
CA PRO A 3 -12.69 0.15 -1.59
C PRO A 3 -12.41 -1.03 -2.54
N PHE A 4 -11.58 -0.83 -3.57
CA PHE A 4 -11.18 -1.84 -4.55
C PHE A 4 -9.67 -1.80 -4.71
N ALA A 5 -8.97 -2.03 -3.60
CA ALA A 5 -7.54 -1.80 -3.50
C ALA A 5 -6.74 -2.60 -4.53
N GLY A 6 -7.27 -3.74 -5.00
CA GLY A 6 -6.64 -4.57 -6.01
C GLY A 6 -5.21 -4.87 -5.60
N SER A 7 -4.29 -4.65 -6.52
CA SER A 7 -2.87 -4.87 -6.27
C SER A 7 -2.19 -3.83 -5.34
N GLY A 8 -2.91 -2.79 -4.89
CA GLY A 8 -2.45 -1.81 -3.90
C GLY A 8 -1.83 -0.52 -4.45
N SER A 9 -1.99 -0.22 -5.75
CA SER A 9 -1.36 0.95 -6.38
C SER A 9 -1.74 2.28 -5.71
N THR A 10 -3.02 2.46 -5.35
CA THR A 10 -3.49 3.66 -4.63
C THR A 10 -2.85 3.80 -3.26
N LEU A 11 -2.71 2.70 -2.51
CA LEU A 11 -2.08 2.67 -1.17
C LEU A 11 -0.59 3.05 -1.25
N ILE A 12 0.12 2.51 -2.25
CA ILE A 12 1.53 2.83 -2.48
C ILE A 12 1.70 4.30 -2.86
N GLY A 13 0.82 4.83 -3.73
CA GLY A 13 0.81 6.25 -4.09
C GLY A 13 0.58 7.14 -2.87
N ALA A 14 -0.44 6.84 -2.07
CA ALA A 14 -0.72 7.56 -0.83
C ALA A 14 0.48 7.53 0.13
N ARG A 15 1.11 6.37 0.30
CA ARG A 15 2.32 6.19 1.12
C ARG A 15 3.46 7.10 0.67
N ARG A 16 3.75 7.13 -0.63
CA ARG A 16 4.83 7.95 -1.23
C ARG A 16 4.57 9.45 -1.07
N CYS A 17 3.30 9.85 -1.07
CA CYS A 17 2.90 11.24 -0.86
C CYS A 17 2.73 11.61 0.63
N GLY A 18 3.08 10.71 1.57
CA GLY A 18 2.95 10.97 3.00
C GLY A 18 1.52 10.95 3.55
N PHE A 19 0.57 10.42 2.79
CA PHE A 19 -0.82 10.28 3.23
C PHE A 19 -1.06 8.96 3.96
N SER A 20 -1.90 9.02 4.98
CA SER A 20 -2.53 7.82 5.55
C SER A 20 -3.54 7.24 4.55
N SER A 21 -3.61 5.92 4.47
CA SER A 21 -4.54 5.25 3.56
C SER A 21 -5.03 3.92 4.12
N VAL A 22 -6.24 3.54 3.70
CA VAL A 22 -6.91 2.27 4.00
C VAL A 22 -7.48 1.75 2.68
N GLY A 23 -7.28 0.47 2.44
CA GLY A 23 -7.74 -0.23 1.25
C GLY A 23 -8.47 -1.51 1.62
N VAL A 24 -9.54 -1.82 0.90
CA VAL A 24 -10.30 -3.07 1.03
C VAL A 24 -10.17 -3.84 -0.29
N GLU A 25 -9.90 -5.13 -0.19
CA GLU A 25 -9.84 -6.05 -1.32
C GLU A 25 -10.54 -7.34 -0.93
N GLN A 26 -11.42 -7.83 -1.80
CA GLN A 26 -12.27 -8.99 -1.52
C GLN A 26 -11.50 -10.31 -1.65
N CYS A 27 -10.57 -10.39 -2.61
CA CYS A 27 -9.81 -11.60 -2.86
C CYS A 27 -8.60 -11.68 -1.93
N GLU A 28 -8.56 -12.70 -1.06
CA GLU A 28 -7.49 -12.88 -0.06
C GLU A 28 -6.08 -12.89 -0.66
N THR A 29 -5.87 -13.59 -1.77
CA THR A 29 -4.56 -13.68 -2.42
C THR A 29 -4.12 -12.34 -3.01
N ILE A 30 -5.06 -11.55 -3.54
CA ILE A 30 -4.79 -10.20 -4.04
C ILE A 30 -4.52 -9.25 -2.87
N ALA A 31 -5.27 -9.35 -1.77
CA ALA A 31 -5.04 -8.58 -0.55
C ALA A 31 -3.65 -8.86 0.05
N ALA A 32 -3.22 -10.12 0.08
CA ALA A 32 -1.88 -10.51 0.52
C ALA A 32 -0.78 -9.89 -0.36
N LEU A 33 -0.95 -9.94 -1.68
CA LEU A 33 -0.05 -9.30 -2.64
C LEU A 33 0.04 -7.78 -2.41
N ALA A 34 -1.10 -7.11 -2.24
CA ALA A 34 -1.14 -5.67 -1.98
C ALA A 34 -0.40 -5.31 -0.68
N ALA A 35 -0.58 -6.11 0.39
CA ALA A 35 0.11 -5.91 1.65
C ALA A 35 1.63 -6.09 1.53
N GLU A 36 2.09 -7.10 0.79
CA GLU A 36 3.52 -7.31 0.51
C GLU A 36 4.11 -6.11 -0.25
N ARG A 37 3.46 -5.66 -1.33
CA ARG A 37 3.91 -4.51 -2.10
C ARG A 37 3.95 -3.22 -1.27
N LEU A 38 2.96 -3.01 -0.40
CA LEU A 38 2.93 -1.85 0.50
C LEU A 38 4.04 -1.90 1.56
N ARG A 39 4.37 -3.10 2.09
CA ARG A 39 5.53 -3.29 2.99
C ARG A 39 6.84 -3.03 2.26
N ALA A 40 7.03 -3.55 1.05
CA ALA A 40 8.22 -3.29 0.25
C ALA A 40 8.40 -1.79 -0.04
N ALA A 41 7.31 -1.06 -0.29
CA ALA A 41 7.32 0.40 -0.43
C ALA A 41 7.68 1.18 0.86
N THR A 42 7.80 0.50 2.01
CA THR A 42 8.20 1.10 3.30
C THR A 42 9.72 1.23 3.45
N LEU A 43 10.49 0.29 2.89
CA LEU A 43 11.92 0.10 3.18
C LEU A 43 12.88 1.03 2.40
N GLY A 44 12.39 2.19 1.94
CA GLY A 44 13.19 3.19 1.22
C GLY A 44 13.11 4.62 1.75
N ALA A 45 12.42 4.87 2.88
CA ALA A 45 12.17 6.23 3.39
C ALA A 45 12.87 6.54 4.73
N SER A 46 13.71 5.64 5.25
CA SER A 46 14.43 5.82 6.51
C SER A 46 15.95 5.83 6.30
N GLN A 47 16.45 6.79 5.52
CA GLN A 47 17.81 7.34 5.64
C GLN A 47 17.78 8.81 5.20
N ALA A 48 17.32 9.69 6.09
CA ALA A 48 17.58 11.13 6.06
C ALA A 48 17.09 11.73 7.40
N ALA A 49 17.91 11.59 8.44
CA ALA A 49 17.92 12.46 9.61
C ALA A 49 19.31 12.36 10.25
#